data_AF-A0A7S3NEI7-F1
#
_entry.id   AF-A0A7S3NEI7-F1
#
_cell.length_a   1.000
_cell.length_b   1.000
_cell.length_c   1.000
_cell.angle_alpha   90.00
_cell.angle_beta   90.00
_cell.angle_gamma   90.00
#
_symmetry.space_group_name_H-M   'P 1'
#
loop_
_entity.id
_entity.type
_entity.pdbx_description
1 polymer ?
#
loop_
_entity_poly.entity_id
_entity_poly.type
_entity_poly.pdbx_seq_one_letter_code
_entity_poly.pdbx_strand_id
1 'polypeptide(L)'
;MMFSMKILLSLIVVTTVWGYKKKDDESSRRQGLRALKEDKTHWIKTKELVQKGRRLIAGSGSCVPDQLNTNGCDADTIIAAVAEAVPGCDELDNDESRSALNEACNAIKAAQDDERTFNLATGRSPRLSPLISDEEELSIYYMGGGELNLKRDNENDKLQNIARKINQVYEQFAQDERIAYPRTVQFHQNKGVVDTDPDLVYPTCAHNVLMCCFSSDRQANDNNGNCAEPYDENCVDADPADNTDICYADHSRLPQASRVAAGLSIFKDEEEGDTHCHGMVWSEDIYEDQARFAGNNLFYISMYDHLYTRGYVENIPGAPMCGCLEYMATVTRADCTEMDVTETFSLEFDCGEIVGGRRTSLAIAFNACDGDPNNNDDNNDLESEIASYYDGEFPDELRQYITGPTNNDQANSNCQAAIDTALAA
;
A
#
# COMPACT_ATOMS: atom_id res chain seq x y z
N MET A 1 -60.76 31.16 -1.69
CA MET A 1 -59.49 30.81 -2.35
C MET A 1 -58.47 30.58 -1.25
N MET A 2 -57.98 29.35 -1.14
CA MET A 2 -57.35 28.78 0.05
C MET A 2 -55.96 29.36 0.36
N PHE A 3 -55.82 29.84 1.60
CA PHE A 3 -54.57 29.97 2.36
C PHE A 3 -54.28 28.64 3.08
N SER A 4 -53.01 28.19 3.09
CA SER A 4 -52.41 27.29 4.10
C SER A 4 -50.90 27.25 3.80
N MET A 5 -49.93 27.74 4.58
CA MET A 5 -49.64 27.83 6.02
C MET A 5 -49.19 26.50 6.67
N LYS A 6 -47.86 26.38 6.86
CA LYS A 6 -47.06 25.69 7.92
C LYS A 6 -45.59 25.62 7.44
N ILE A 7 -44.68 26.55 7.77
CA ILE A 7 -43.86 26.72 9.01
C ILE A 7 -43.17 25.41 9.43
N LEU A 8 -41.86 25.19 9.17
CA LEU A 8 -40.60 25.69 9.78
C LEU A 8 -40.17 24.91 11.05
N LEU A 9 -38.84 24.67 11.14
CA LEU A 9 -37.98 24.41 12.32
C LEU A 9 -37.45 22.98 12.61
N SER A 10 -36.25 22.72 12.05
CA SER A 10 -34.93 22.60 12.72
C SER A 10 -34.74 21.98 14.12
N LEU A 11 -33.64 21.19 14.21
CA LEU A 11 -32.61 21.11 15.27
C LEU A 11 -32.74 20.15 16.50
N ILE A 12 -31.80 19.17 16.54
CA ILE A 12 -30.93 18.62 17.64
C ILE A 12 -31.52 17.85 18.86
N VAL A 13 -30.88 16.70 19.16
CA VAL A 13 -30.27 16.24 20.46
C VAL A 13 -30.60 14.78 20.85
N VAL A 14 -29.62 13.89 20.63
CA VAL A 14 -28.92 12.97 21.56
C VAL A 14 -29.70 12.11 22.60
N THR A 15 -29.28 10.84 22.66
CA THR A 15 -29.33 9.80 23.74
C THR A 15 -30.61 9.01 24.03
N THR A 16 -30.54 7.68 23.84
CA THR A 16 -30.45 6.72 24.97
C THR A 16 -30.06 5.30 24.52
N VAL A 17 -29.10 4.73 25.23
CA VAL A 17 -28.57 3.35 25.14
C VAL A 17 -29.26 2.48 26.20
N TRP A 18 -29.53 1.21 25.87
CA TRP A 18 -29.64 -0.03 26.69
C TRP A 18 -30.78 -0.90 26.16
N GLY A 19 -30.67 -2.20 25.90
CA GLY A 19 -29.58 -3.18 25.91
C GLY A 19 -30.21 -4.52 25.50
N TYR A 20 -29.49 -5.38 24.76
CA TYR A 20 -29.99 -6.74 24.48
C TYR A 20 -28.88 -7.79 24.63
N LYS A 21 -29.20 -8.77 25.48
CA LYS A 21 -28.40 -9.91 25.92
C LYS A 21 -28.29 -10.97 24.81
N LYS A 22 -27.10 -11.56 24.68
CA LYS A 22 -26.75 -12.75 23.90
C LYS A 22 -27.71 -13.93 24.13
N LYS A 23 -28.14 -14.58 23.04
CA LYS A 23 -28.44 -16.02 22.99
C LYS A 23 -27.81 -16.58 21.72
N ASP A 24 -26.87 -17.50 21.91
CA ASP A 24 -26.27 -18.33 20.86
C ASP A 24 -27.35 -19.24 20.29
N ASP A 25 -27.69 -19.08 19.00
CA ASP A 25 -28.50 -20.03 18.25
C ASP A 25 -27.75 -20.50 17.01
N GLU A 26 -27.54 -21.81 16.93
CA GLU A 26 -26.87 -22.53 15.85
C GLU A 26 -27.66 -22.43 14.53
N SER A 27 -28.96 -22.10 14.60
CA SER A 27 -29.80 -21.80 13.44
C SER A 27 -29.44 -20.47 12.76
N SER A 28 -29.09 -19.44 13.55
CA SER A 28 -28.55 -18.16 13.06
C SER A 28 -27.17 -18.32 12.42
N ARG A 29 -26.38 -19.31 12.86
CA ARG A 29 -25.08 -19.67 12.28
C ARG A 29 -25.22 -20.31 10.89
N ARG A 30 -26.23 -21.18 10.69
CA ARG A 30 -26.54 -21.76 9.37
C ARG A 30 -27.25 -20.76 8.45
N GLN A 31 -28.02 -19.82 8.98
CA GLN A 31 -28.55 -18.69 8.20
C GLN A 31 -27.45 -17.68 7.81
N GLY A 32 -26.47 -17.41 8.68
CA GLY A 32 -25.31 -16.60 8.35
C GLY A 32 -24.41 -17.23 7.29
N LEU A 33 -24.16 -18.55 7.36
CA LEU A 33 -23.41 -19.30 6.34
C LEU A 33 -24.19 -19.49 5.02
N ARG A 34 -25.53 -19.45 5.05
CA ARG A 34 -26.34 -19.37 3.82
C ARG A 34 -26.40 -17.95 3.25
N ALA A 35 -26.43 -16.92 4.08
CA ALA A 35 -26.32 -15.52 3.65
C ALA A 35 -24.95 -15.22 3.02
N LEU A 36 -23.87 -15.84 3.52
CA LEU A 36 -22.52 -15.76 2.91
C LEU A 36 -22.37 -16.59 1.63
N LYS A 37 -23.22 -17.61 1.40
CA LYS A 37 -23.28 -18.37 0.13
C LYS A 37 -24.31 -17.81 -0.87
N GLU A 38 -25.18 -16.91 -0.42
CA GLU A 38 -26.20 -16.24 -1.24
C GLU A 38 -25.92 -14.73 -1.39
N ASP A 39 -24.67 -14.29 -1.24
CA ASP A 39 -24.29 -12.94 -1.68
C ASP A 39 -24.18 -12.93 -3.21
N LYS A 40 -25.36 -12.89 -3.82
CA LYS A 40 -25.58 -12.76 -5.25
C LYS A 40 -24.93 -11.45 -5.71
N THR A 41 -23.85 -11.57 -6.47
CA THR A 41 -23.61 -10.80 -7.70
C THR A 41 -24.01 -9.32 -7.61
N HIS A 42 -23.26 -8.52 -6.87
CA HIS A 42 -23.34 -7.07 -7.03
C HIS A 42 -22.60 -6.71 -8.32
N TRP A 43 -23.38 -6.61 -9.40
CA TRP A 43 -22.99 -5.88 -10.59
C TRP A 43 -23.08 -4.40 -10.26
N ILE A 44 -21.98 -3.67 -10.40
CA ILE A 44 -22.00 -2.23 -10.19
C ILE A 44 -22.64 -1.59 -11.41
N LYS A 45 -23.96 -1.38 -11.33
CA LYS A 45 -24.74 -0.62 -12.32
C LYS A 45 -24.68 0.84 -11.95
N THR A 46 -23.59 1.51 -12.27
CA THR A 46 -23.41 2.93 -11.98
C THR A 46 -24.32 3.75 -12.89
N LYS A 47 -25.29 4.45 -12.29
CA LYS A 47 -26.12 5.46 -13.00
C LYS A 47 -25.26 6.53 -13.68
N GLU A 48 -24.04 6.76 -13.19
CA GLU A 48 -23.04 7.65 -13.80
C GLU A 48 -22.42 7.07 -15.09
N LEU A 49 -22.13 5.77 -15.16
CA LEU A 49 -21.71 5.13 -16.42
C LEU A 49 -22.81 5.25 -17.48
N VAL A 50 -24.07 5.04 -17.08
CA VAL A 50 -25.25 5.19 -17.95
C VAL A 50 -25.54 6.65 -18.34
N GLN A 51 -25.16 7.64 -17.52
CA GLN A 51 -25.35 9.07 -17.83
C GLN A 51 -24.20 9.69 -18.62
N LYS A 52 -22.98 9.17 -18.48
CA LYS A 52 -21.80 9.59 -19.23
C LYS A 52 -21.56 8.78 -20.51
N GLY A 53 -22.34 7.70 -20.73
CA GLY A 53 -22.38 6.94 -21.97
C GLY A 53 -22.64 7.85 -23.17
N ARG A 54 -21.55 8.36 -23.75
CA ARG A 54 -21.52 8.61 -25.18
C ARG A 54 -21.64 7.24 -25.81
N ARG A 55 -22.53 7.10 -26.79
CA ARG A 55 -22.54 5.94 -27.69
C ARG A 55 -21.11 5.70 -28.16
N LEU A 56 -20.46 4.68 -27.61
CA LEU A 56 -19.19 4.16 -28.10
C LEU A 56 -19.31 3.75 -29.56
N ILE A 57 -20.55 3.46 -30.00
CA ILE A 57 -20.86 2.91 -31.31
C ILE A 57 -22.12 3.57 -31.87
N ALA A 58 -21.94 4.53 -32.78
CA ALA A 58 -23.03 5.01 -33.62
C ALA A 58 -23.24 4.05 -34.81
N GLY A 59 -23.80 2.84 -34.60
CA GLY A 59 -24.35 2.06 -35.72
C GLY A 59 -24.21 0.54 -35.74
N SER A 60 -23.48 -0.12 -34.84
CA SER A 60 -23.30 -1.58 -34.89
C SER A 60 -23.63 -2.28 -33.57
N GLY A 61 -24.93 -2.42 -33.27
CA GLY A 61 -25.40 -3.34 -32.20
C GLY A 61 -25.08 -4.83 -32.42
N SER A 62 -24.23 -5.17 -33.39
CA SER A 62 -23.81 -6.53 -33.75
C SER A 62 -22.37 -6.85 -33.32
N CYS A 63 -21.64 -5.90 -32.74
CA CYS A 63 -20.18 -5.99 -32.57
C CYS A 63 -19.69 -6.20 -31.14
N VAL A 64 -20.59 -6.36 -30.17
CA VAL A 64 -20.21 -6.49 -28.75
C VAL A 64 -21.04 -7.59 -28.10
N PRO A 65 -20.41 -8.56 -27.41
CA PRO A 65 -21.15 -9.59 -26.69
C PRO A 65 -21.86 -8.98 -25.48
N ASP A 66 -22.99 -9.57 -25.05
CA ASP A 66 -23.70 -9.13 -23.85
C ASP A 66 -22.82 -9.16 -22.58
N GLN A 67 -21.85 -10.10 -22.56
CA GLN A 67 -20.85 -10.23 -21.50
C GLN A 67 -19.46 -10.55 -22.07
N LEU A 68 -18.43 -9.98 -21.45
CA LEU A 68 -17.03 -10.22 -21.80
C LEU A 68 -16.21 -10.43 -20.53
N ASN A 69 -15.32 -11.42 -20.55
CA ASN A 69 -14.32 -11.57 -19.49
C ASN A 69 -12.95 -11.12 -20.01
N THR A 70 -12.24 -10.31 -19.23
CA THR A 70 -10.96 -9.72 -19.63
C THR A 70 -9.92 -9.86 -18.53
N ASN A 71 -8.67 -10.11 -18.91
CA ASN A 71 -7.52 -10.19 -17.99
C ASN A 71 -6.94 -8.79 -17.74
N GLY A 72 -7.79 -7.88 -17.27
CA GLY A 72 -7.48 -6.46 -17.13
C GLY A 72 -8.72 -5.62 -17.38
N CYS A 73 -8.68 -4.38 -16.91
CA CYS A 73 -9.70 -3.38 -17.24
C CYS A 73 -9.00 -2.13 -17.74
N ASP A 74 -8.60 -2.19 -19.00
CA ASP A 74 -8.05 -1.11 -19.81
C ASP A 74 -8.56 -1.26 -21.24
N ALA A 75 -8.49 -0.17 -22.00
CA ALA A 75 -9.00 -0.12 -23.36
C ALA A 75 -8.36 -1.17 -24.28
N ASP A 76 -7.05 -1.37 -24.21
CA ASP A 76 -6.33 -2.29 -25.08
C ASP A 76 -6.76 -3.73 -24.84
N THR A 77 -6.81 -4.15 -23.57
CA THR A 77 -7.26 -5.48 -23.17
C THR A 77 -8.71 -5.72 -23.60
N ILE A 78 -9.59 -4.73 -23.42
CA ILE A 78 -11.01 -4.86 -23.80
C ILE A 78 -11.15 -4.93 -25.32
N ILE A 79 -10.50 -4.04 -26.08
CA ILE A 79 -10.57 -4.02 -27.54
C ILE A 79 -10.06 -5.34 -28.11
N ALA A 80 -8.93 -5.84 -27.60
CA ALA A 80 -8.37 -7.13 -28.00
C ALA A 80 -9.35 -8.28 -27.73
N ALA A 81 -9.95 -8.32 -26.54
CA ALA A 81 -10.91 -9.34 -26.16
C ALA A 81 -12.22 -9.27 -26.99
N VAL A 82 -12.69 -8.07 -27.32
CA VAL A 82 -13.85 -7.88 -28.21
C VAL A 82 -13.53 -8.34 -29.64
N ALA A 83 -12.36 -7.98 -30.17
CA ALA A 83 -11.93 -8.40 -31.50
C ALA A 83 -11.82 -9.92 -31.64
N GLU A 84 -11.39 -10.61 -30.58
CA GLU A 84 -11.39 -12.07 -30.51
C GLU A 84 -12.81 -12.66 -30.44
N ALA A 85 -13.67 -12.08 -29.61
CA ALA A 85 -15.04 -12.56 -29.40
C ALA A 85 -15.95 -12.34 -30.62
N VAL A 86 -15.76 -11.24 -31.36
CA VAL A 86 -16.59 -10.85 -32.50
C VAL A 86 -15.69 -10.41 -33.68
N PRO A 87 -15.34 -11.33 -34.58
CA PRO A 87 -14.50 -11.00 -35.73
C PRO A 87 -15.12 -9.94 -36.65
N GLY A 88 -14.35 -8.92 -37.02
CA GLY A 88 -14.76 -7.83 -37.93
C GLY A 88 -15.19 -6.53 -37.24
N CYS A 89 -14.87 -6.36 -35.96
CA CYS A 89 -15.19 -5.17 -35.16
C CYS A 89 -13.98 -4.23 -34.96
N ASP A 90 -13.21 -4.02 -36.02
CA ASP A 90 -12.01 -3.17 -36.03
C ASP A 90 -12.32 -1.68 -35.80
N GLU A 91 -13.60 -1.28 -35.92
CA GLU A 91 -14.07 0.11 -35.73
C GLU A 91 -13.98 0.60 -34.26
N LEU A 92 -13.76 -0.32 -33.31
CA LEU A 92 -13.62 -0.01 -31.88
C LEU A 92 -12.25 0.57 -31.50
N ASP A 93 -11.23 0.37 -32.33
CA ASP A 93 -9.88 0.86 -32.07
C ASP A 93 -9.72 2.32 -32.53
N ASN A 94 -10.31 3.23 -31.76
CA ASN A 94 -10.15 4.68 -31.94
C ASN A 94 -10.01 5.40 -30.60
N ASP A 95 -9.42 6.60 -30.62
CA ASP A 95 -9.09 7.37 -29.41
C ASP A 95 -10.32 7.67 -28.53
N GLU A 96 -11.49 7.94 -29.13
CA GLU A 96 -12.71 8.23 -28.36
C GLU A 96 -13.22 6.99 -27.64
N SER A 97 -13.22 5.84 -28.31
CA SER A 97 -13.58 4.55 -27.70
C SER A 97 -12.59 4.14 -26.62
N ARG A 98 -11.28 4.29 -26.86
CA ARG A 98 -10.23 3.99 -25.86
C ARG A 98 -10.40 4.84 -24.59
N SER A 99 -10.60 6.15 -24.74
CA SER A 99 -10.79 7.06 -23.61
C SER A 99 -12.03 6.70 -22.78
N ALA A 100 -13.15 6.39 -23.42
CA ALA A 100 -14.39 6.04 -22.74
C ALA A 100 -14.34 4.64 -22.07
N LEU A 101 -13.62 3.68 -22.65
CA LEU A 101 -13.35 2.38 -22.01
C LEU A 101 -12.51 2.54 -20.75
N ASN A 102 -11.44 3.34 -20.79
CA ASN A 102 -10.61 3.63 -19.62
C ASN A 102 -11.41 4.35 -18.52
N GLU A 103 -12.24 5.34 -18.84
CA GLU A 103 -13.11 5.99 -17.85
C GLU A 103 -14.08 5.00 -17.20
N ALA A 104 -14.67 4.10 -18.00
CA ALA A 104 -15.57 3.07 -17.48
C ALA A 104 -14.86 2.08 -16.56
N CYS A 105 -13.66 1.66 -16.94
CA CYS A 105 -12.83 0.77 -16.12
C CYS A 105 -12.40 1.41 -14.81
N ASN A 106 -11.96 2.66 -14.82
CA ASN A 106 -11.57 3.38 -13.61
C ASN A 106 -12.76 3.50 -12.64
N ALA A 107 -13.97 3.73 -13.15
CA ALA A 107 -15.19 3.74 -12.32
C ALA A 107 -15.52 2.35 -11.73
N ILE A 108 -15.31 1.27 -12.49
CA ILE A 108 -15.50 -0.10 -11.99
C ILE A 108 -14.47 -0.40 -10.90
N LYS A 109 -13.18 -0.13 -11.15
CA LYS A 109 -12.09 -0.30 -10.17
C LYS A 109 -12.40 0.44 -8.87
N ALA A 110 -12.69 1.74 -8.95
CA ALA A 110 -13.00 2.57 -7.79
C ALA A 110 -14.14 2.00 -6.94
N ALA A 111 -15.25 1.64 -7.59
CA ALA A 111 -16.44 1.18 -6.88
C ALA A 111 -16.24 -0.21 -6.24
N GLN A 112 -15.42 -1.07 -6.84
CA GLN A 112 -15.11 -2.37 -6.26
C GLN A 112 -14.06 -2.33 -5.17
N ASP A 113 -13.12 -1.41 -5.30
CA ASP A 113 -12.11 -1.20 -4.28
C ASP A 113 -12.79 -0.66 -3.00
N ASP A 114 -13.75 0.26 -3.07
CA ASP A 114 -14.55 0.67 -1.90
C ASP A 114 -15.27 -0.52 -1.22
N GLU A 115 -15.94 -1.39 -2.00
CA GLU A 115 -16.70 -2.53 -1.46
C GLU A 115 -15.83 -3.62 -0.82
N ARG A 116 -14.59 -3.80 -1.32
CA ARG A 116 -13.71 -4.92 -0.94
C ARG A 116 -12.44 -4.52 -0.22
N THR A 117 -12.32 -3.26 0.18
CA THR A 117 -11.15 -2.80 0.93
C THR A 117 -11.12 -3.43 2.31
N PHE A 118 -10.11 -4.26 2.54
CA PHE A 118 -9.76 -4.76 3.86
C PHE A 118 -9.09 -3.64 4.65
N ASN A 119 -9.75 -3.09 5.68
CA ASN A 119 -9.15 -2.04 6.50
C ASN A 119 -8.38 -2.60 7.70
N LEU A 120 -7.05 -2.43 7.72
CA LEU A 120 -6.12 -2.85 8.80
C LEU A 120 -6.49 -2.30 10.17
N ALA A 121 -7.15 -1.15 10.22
CA ALA A 121 -7.50 -0.43 11.44
C ALA A 121 -8.96 -0.59 11.89
N THR A 122 -9.93 -0.75 10.97
CA THR A 122 -11.36 -0.62 11.31
C THR A 122 -12.19 -1.92 11.25
N GLY A 123 -11.60 -3.05 10.84
CA GLY A 123 -12.11 -4.39 11.20
C GLY A 123 -13.49 -4.84 10.64
N ARG A 124 -14.05 -4.20 9.61
CA ARG A 124 -15.22 -4.73 8.88
C ARG A 124 -14.77 -5.53 7.64
N SER A 125 -15.20 -6.77 7.40
CA SER A 125 -14.72 -8.07 7.95
C SER A 125 -14.73 -9.12 6.79
N PRO A 126 -13.96 -10.23 6.82
CA PRO A 126 -13.66 -11.04 8.00
C PRO A 126 -12.24 -10.82 8.57
N ARG A 127 -12.20 -9.92 9.55
CA ARG A 127 -11.28 -9.85 10.70
C ARG A 127 -9.76 -9.95 10.43
N LEU A 128 -9.12 -8.76 10.39
CA LEU A 128 -7.81 -8.50 11.04
C LEU A 128 -7.86 -7.86 12.41
N SER A 129 -8.99 -8.04 13.09
CA SER A 129 -9.14 -7.66 14.48
C SER A 129 -8.09 -8.17 15.48
N PRO A 130 -7.10 -9.05 15.16
CA PRO A 130 -6.12 -9.39 16.17
C PRO A 130 -4.66 -8.98 15.90
N LEU A 131 -4.28 -8.34 14.78
CA LEU A 131 -2.86 -7.95 14.58
C LEU A 131 -2.46 -6.74 15.42
N ILE A 132 -3.13 -5.62 15.16
CA ILE A 132 -2.98 -4.35 15.85
C ILE A 132 -4.38 -3.79 15.98
N SER A 133 -4.82 -3.53 17.22
CA SER A 133 -6.24 -3.29 17.50
C SER A 133 -6.65 -1.82 17.36
N ASP A 134 -5.68 -0.95 17.18
CA ASP A 134 -5.81 0.50 17.16
C ASP A 134 -4.88 1.12 16.10
N GLU A 135 -5.38 2.12 15.39
CA GLU A 135 -4.61 3.02 14.52
C GLU A 135 -3.41 3.64 15.27
N GLU A 136 -3.58 3.94 16.57
CA GLU A 136 -2.49 4.46 17.41
C GLU A 136 -1.36 3.45 17.59
N GLU A 137 -1.68 2.17 17.81
CA GLU A 137 -0.66 1.12 17.91
C GLU A 137 0.07 0.90 16.57
N LEU A 138 -0.63 1.06 15.44
CA LEU A 138 -0.04 0.94 14.10
C LEU A 138 0.90 2.11 13.80
N SER A 139 0.48 3.32 14.17
CA SER A 139 1.32 4.52 14.10
C SER A 139 2.57 4.36 14.99
N ILE A 140 2.42 3.87 16.21
CA ILE A 140 3.55 3.58 17.11
C ILE A 140 4.51 2.55 16.48
N TYR A 141 3.98 1.50 15.84
CA TYR A 141 4.80 0.50 15.15
C TYR A 141 5.64 1.12 14.03
N TYR A 142 5.03 1.89 13.13
CA TYR A 142 5.77 2.52 12.04
C TYR A 142 6.70 3.65 12.48
N MET A 143 6.57 4.14 13.72
CA MET A 143 7.54 5.03 14.36
C MET A 143 8.74 4.29 14.96
N GLY A 144 8.80 2.95 14.86
CA GLY A 144 9.82 2.12 15.50
C GLY A 144 9.57 1.82 16.98
N GLY A 145 8.38 2.17 17.48
CA GLY A 145 8.00 1.96 18.88
C GLY A 145 7.07 0.77 19.11
N GLY A 146 6.66 0.60 20.37
CA GLY A 146 5.64 -0.38 20.74
C GLY A 146 6.16 -1.80 20.87
N GLU A 147 5.27 -2.73 21.20
CA GLU A 147 5.68 -4.09 21.55
C GLU A 147 6.22 -4.90 20.37
N LEU A 148 5.82 -4.57 19.15
CA LEU A 148 6.29 -5.25 17.94
C LEU A 148 7.75 -4.97 17.66
N ASN A 149 8.21 -3.76 17.97
CA ASN A 149 9.61 -3.37 17.81
C ASN A 149 10.47 -3.80 19.01
N LEU A 150 9.97 -3.64 20.23
CA LEU A 150 10.79 -3.74 21.44
C LEU A 150 10.89 -5.14 22.06
N LYS A 151 10.05 -6.11 21.67
CA LYS A 151 10.03 -7.44 22.29
C LYS A 151 10.73 -8.48 21.41
N ARG A 152 11.63 -9.24 22.03
CA ARG A 152 12.35 -10.39 21.45
C ARG A 152 11.54 -11.67 21.62
N ASP A 153 11.77 -12.67 20.77
CA ASP A 153 11.01 -13.93 20.77
C ASP A 153 11.47 -14.92 21.86
N ASN A 154 11.67 -14.43 23.08
CA ASN A 154 12.12 -15.22 24.23
C ASN A 154 10.97 -15.96 24.94
N GLU A 155 10.12 -16.68 24.18
CA GLU A 155 8.94 -17.43 24.65
C GLU A 155 7.69 -16.57 24.97
N ASN A 156 7.48 -15.46 24.25
CA ASN A 156 6.27 -14.66 24.44
C ASN A 156 5.12 -15.18 23.57
N ASP A 157 4.15 -15.88 24.17
CA ASP A 157 2.89 -16.30 23.54
C ASP A 157 2.26 -15.18 22.69
N LYS A 158 2.41 -13.91 23.08
CA LYS A 158 1.85 -12.77 22.35
C LYS A 158 2.53 -12.53 21.01
N LEU A 159 3.86 -12.61 20.92
CA LEU A 159 4.61 -12.40 19.67
C LEU A 159 4.36 -13.53 18.69
N GLN A 160 4.42 -14.78 19.14
CA GLN A 160 4.08 -15.94 18.31
C GLN A 160 2.64 -15.87 17.81
N ASN A 161 1.71 -15.37 18.64
CA ASN A 161 0.33 -15.14 18.21
C ASN A 161 0.21 -14.05 17.15
N ILE A 162 1.02 -13.00 17.20
CA ILE A 162 1.05 -11.93 16.19
C ILE A 162 1.69 -12.46 14.90
N ALA A 163 2.86 -13.10 14.98
CA ALA A 163 3.53 -13.73 13.85
C ALA A 163 2.58 -14.66 13.07
N ARG A 164 1.84 -15.53 13.77
CA ARG A 164 0.81 -16.37 13.15
C ARG A 164 -0.26 -15.57 12.41
N LYS A 165 -0.67 -14.42 12.95
CA LYS A 165 -1.68 -13.59 12.30
C LYS A 165 -1.11 -12.87 11.09
N ILE A 166 0.13 -12.40 11.12
CA ILE A 166 0.79 -11.77 9.96
C ILE A 166 0.81 -12.77 8.81
N ASN A 167 1.24 -14.00 9.08
CA ASN A 167 1.21 -15.06 8.07
C ASN A 167 -0.22 -15.36 7.57
N GLN A 168 -1.23 -15.34 8.45
CA GLN A 168 -2.62 -15.51 8.03
C GLN A 168 -3.11 -14.36 7.14
N VAL A 169 -2.66 -13.12 7.36
CA VAL A 169 -2.97 -12.00 6.45
C VAL A 169 -2.42 -12.28 5.08
N TYR A 170 -1.15 -12.63 5.04
CA TYR A 170 -0.45 -12.84 3.80
C TYR A 170 -1.13 -13.93 2.97
N GLU A 171 -1.32 -15.10 3.57
CA GLU A 171 -1.88 -16.29 2.91
C GLU A 171 -3.37 -16.20 2.56
N GLN A 172 -4.15 -15.29 3.18
CA GLN A 172 -5.60 -15.22 2.97
C GLN A 172 -6.09 -13.92 2.33
N PHE A 173 -5.30 -12.84 2.40
CA PHE A 173 -5.75 -11.51 2.03
C PHE A 173 -4.72 -10.75 1.20
N ALA A 174 -3.46 -10.69 1.60
CA ALA A 174 -2.48 -9.81 0.94
C ALA A 174 -2.27 -10.15 -0.55
N GLN A 175 -2.49 -11.41 -0.93
CA GLN A 175 -2.34 -11.89 -2.30
C GLN A 175 -3.64 -11.83 -3.14
N ASP A 176 -4.82 -11.77 -2.51
CA ASP A 176 -6.10 -11.96 -3.22
C ASP A 176 -7.14 -10.86 -2.95
N GLU A 177 -6.88 -9.95 -2.01
CA GLU A 177 -7.76 -8.86 -1.60
C GLU A 177 -7.01 -7.54 -1.42
N ARG A 178 -7.70 -6.42 -1.59
CA ARG A 178 -7.11 -5.10 -1.37
C ARG A 178 -6.97 -4.83 0.12
N ILE A 179 -5.76 -4.52 0.57
CA ILE A 179 -5.48 -4.00 1.92
C ILE A 179 -5.50 -2.48 1.87
N ALA A 180 -6.27 -1.86 2.75
CA ALA A 180 -6.36 -0.41 2.88
C ALA A 180 -5.02 0.16 3.33
N TYR A 181 -4.63 1.26 2.71
CA TYR A 181 -3.50 2.04 3.16
C TYR A 181 -3.81 2.71 4.52
N PRO A 182 -2.88 2.73 5.50
CA PRO A 182 -3.16 3.25 6.84
C PRO A 182 -3.29 4.78 6.85
N ARG A 183 -4.44 5.30 7.29
CA ARG A 183 -4.79 6.74 7.19
C ARG A 183 -4.29 7.62 8.32
N THR A 184 -4.04 7.08 9.51
CA THR A 184 -3.69 7.89 10.68
C THR A 184 -2.19 8.00 10.91
N VAL A 185 -1.40 7.30 10.10
CA VAL A 185 0.04 7.33 10.15
C VAL A 185 0.47 8.61 9.44
N GLN A 186 0.61 9.70 10.21
CA GLN A 186 0.76 11.08 9.70
C GLN A 186 1.96 11.28 8.77
N PHE A 187 2.96 10.41 8.88
CA PHE A 187 4.19 10.41 8.08
C PHE A 187 4.10 9.49 6.86
N HIS A 188 2.90 8.99 6.55
CA HIS A 188 2.53 8.39 5.27
C HIS A 188 1.67 9.35 4.43
N GLN A 189 1.66 10.64 4.79
CA GLN A 189 0.87 11.69 4.14
C GLN A 189 1.69 12.92 3.77
N ASN A 190 1.35 13.55 2.63
CA ASN A 190 1.94 14.82 2.25
C ASN A 190 1.62 15.88 3.32
N LYS A 191 2.60 16.75 3.59
CA LYS A 191 2.38 17.92 4.44
C LYS A 191 1.47 18.93 3.72
N GLY A 192 0.16 18.83 3.94
CA GLY A 192 -0.81 19.84 3.49
C GLY A 192 -1.88 19.35 2.51
N VAL A 193 -1.93 18.06 2.18
CA VAL A 193 -3.07 17.47 1.47
C VAL A 193 -4.15 17.13 2.50
N VAL A 194 -5.21 17.94 2.55
CA VAL A 194 -6.45 17.56 3.21
C VAL A 194 -7.19 16.70 2.21
N ASP A 195 -7.22 15.40 2.47
CA ASP A 195 -8.04 14.46 1.71
C ASP A 195 -9.50 14.94 1.73
N THR A 196 -10.00 15.34 0.56
CA THR A 196 -11.39 15.81 0.40
C THR A 196 -12.37 14.66 0.18
N ASP A 197 -11.87 13.44 -0.03
CA ASP A 197 -12.70 12.25 -0.21
C ASP A 197 -12.39 11.22 0.90
N PRO A 198 -13.18 11.18 1.98
CA PRO A 198 -12.94 10.28 3.10
C PRO A 198 -13.03 8.79 2.73
N ASP A 199 -13.45 8.44 1.50
CA ASP A 199 -13.66 7.07 1.04
C ASP A 199 -12.55 6.61 0.05
N LEU A 200 -11.69 7.50 -0.48
CA LEU A 200 -10.57 7.13 -1.36
C LEU A 200 -9.22 7.09 -0.59
N VAL A 201 -8.80 5.88 -0.22
CA VAL A 201 -7.62 5.64 0.64
C VAL A 201 -6.38 5.34 -0.21
N TYR A 202 -5.59 6.36 -0.55
CA TYR A 202 -4.32 6.23 -1.30
C TYR A 202 -3.13 6.82 -0.51
N PRO A 203 -1.91 6.33 -0.73
CA PRO A 203 -0.71 6.97 -0.21
C PRO A 203 -0.55 8.38 -0.80
N THR A 204 0.03 9.32 -0.04
CA THR A 204 0.13 10.72 -0.48
C THR A 204 1.52 11.32 -0.27
N CYS A 205 2.58 10.52 -0.27
CA CYS A 205 3.94 11.06 -0.15
C CYS A 205 4.26 12.05 -1.29
N ALA A 206 5.08 13.06 -1.02
CA ALA A 206 5.37 14.14 -1.97
C ALA A 206 5.98 13.65 -3.28
N HIS A 207 6.68 12.51 -3.23
CA HIS A 207 7.39 11.92 -4.37
C HIS A 207 6.85 10.55 -4.79
N ASN A 208 5.72 10.13 -4.22
CA ASN A 208 5.17 8.80 -4.39
C ASN A 208 6.12 7.64 -4.02
N VAL A 209 6.98 7.87 -3.03
CA VAL A 209 7.93 6.88 -2.52
C VAL A 209 7.72 6.70 -1.02
N LEU A 210 7.68 5.44 -0.58
CA LEU A 210 7.75 5.05 0.83
C LEU A 210 8.99 4.19 1.05
N MET A 211 9.64 4.40 2.19
CA MET A 211 10.79 3.62 2.60
C MET A 211 10.66 3.22 4.07
N CYS A 212 11.03 1.97 4.36
CA CYS A 212 11.24 1.43 5.69
C CYS A 212 12.74 1.28 5.92
N CYS A 213 13.21 1.59 7.13
CA CYS A 213 14.58 1.36 7.57
C CYS A 213 14.56 0.74 8.96
N PHE A 214 15.26 -0.37 9.11
CA PHE A 214 15.32 -1.19 10.31
C PHE A 214 16.74 -1.18 10.86
N SER A 215 16.89 -0.97 12.16
CA SER A 215 18.19 -0.87 12.84
C SER A 215 18.45 -2.02 13.82
N SER A 216 17.51 -2.96 13.97
CA SER A 216 17.72 -4.11 14.84
C SER A 216 17.05 -5.38 14.32
N ASP A 217 17.62 -6.52 14.70
CA ASP A 217 17.10 -7.86 14.50
C ASP A 217 16.71 -8.49 15.85
N ARG A 218 15.50 -9.05 15.91
CA ARG A 218 14.94 -9.67 17.13
C ARG A 218 14.66 -11.17 17.01
N GLN A 219 14.95 -11.79 15.87
CA GLN A 219 14.57 -13.17 15.58
C GLN A 219 15.78 -14.04 15.26
N ALA A 220 15.97 -15.12 16.02
CA ALA A 220 17.06 -16.04 15.77
C ALA A 220 16.65 -17.17 14.81
N ASN A 221 17.64 -17.76 14.13
CA ASN A 221 17.50 -18.95 13.29
C ASN A 221 16.63 -18.79 12.03
N ASP A 222 16.53 -17.59 11.48
CA ASP A 222 15.82 -17.32 10.22
C ASP A 222 16.77 -17.07 9.03
N ASN A 223 18.09 -17.15 9.26
CA ASN A 223 19.17 -16.84 8.31
C ASN A 223 19.19 -15.36 7.84
N ASN A 224 18.65 -14.46 8.66
CA ASN A 224 18.74 -13.01 8.48
C ASN A 224 19.39 -12.39 9.71
N GLY A 225 20.00 -11.21 9.54
CA GLY A 225 20.67 -10.48 10.62
C GLY A 225 21.69 -11.30 11.41
N ASN A 226 21.94 -10.86 12.64
CA ASN A 226 22.89 -11.48 13.55
C ASN A 226 22.29 -11.92 14.90
N CYS A 227 20.96 -11.85 15.09
CA CYS A 227 20.31 -12.32 16.31
C CYS A 227 20.48 -13.83 16.50
N ALA A 228 20.87 -14.24 17.71
CA ALA A 228 21.03 -15.65 18.06
C ALA A 228 20.47 -16.01 19.45
N GLU A 229 20.26 -17.31 19.67
CA GLU A 229 19.93 -17.83 20.99
C GLU A 229 21.19 -17.95 21.88
N PRO A 230 21.06 -17.80 23.21
CA PRO A 230 19.86 -17.36 23.92
C PRO A 230 19.58 -15.86 23.70
N TYR A 231 18.31 -15.51 23.47
CA TYR A 231 17.88 -14.15 23.10
C TYR A 231 18.35 -13.06 24.07
N ASP A 232 18.40 -13.36 25.37
CA ASP A 232 18.77 -12.38 26.39
C ASP A 232 20.29 -12.08 26.44
N GLU A 233 21.10 -12.82 25.67
CA GLU A 233 22.56 -12.63 25.60
C GLU A 233 23.03 -12.28 24.18
N ASN A 234 22.52 -13.00 23.17
CA ASN A 234 23.02 -12.91 21.78
C ASN A 234 22.05 -12.19 20.83
N CYS A 235 20.99 -11.58 21.35
CA CYS A 235 20.03 -10.79 20.56
C CYS A 235 19.75 -9.42 21.21
N VAL A 236 20.51 -9.07 22.26
CA VAL A 236 20.48 -7.74 22.87
C VAL A 236 21.38 -6.87 22.00
N ASP A 237 20.77 -6.00 21.19
CA ASP A 237 21.44 -5.15 20.21
C ASP A 237 22.02 -5.97 19.04
N ALA A 238 21.21 -6.90 18.54
CA ALA A 238 21.48 -7.58 17.28
C ALA A 238 21.03 -6.70 16.11
N ASP A 239 21.78 -6.78 15.02
CA ASP A 239 21.63 -5.96 13.83
C ASP A 239 21.00 -6.77 12.69
N PRO A 240 20.21 -6.12 11.82
CA PRO A 240 19.71 -6.73 10.59
C PRO A 240 20.86 -7.00 9.60
N ALA A 241 20.57 -7.70 8.50
CA ALA A 241 21.54 -7.79 7.42
C ALA A 241 21.69 -6.43 6.73
N ASP A 242 22.92 -5.92 6.72
CA ASP A 242 23.23 -4.62 6.14
C ASP A 242 22.92 -4.56 4.64
N ASN A 243 22.30 -3.46 4.23
CA ASN A 243 22.16 -3.10 2.82
C ASN A 243 22.36 -1.61 2.52
N THR A 244 22.74 -0.79 3.51
CA THR A 244 22.82 0.66 3.37
C THR A 244 23.56 1.35 4.51
N ASP A 245 24.21 2.47 4.19
CA ASP A 245 24.74 3.39 5.21
C ASP A 245 23.70 4.46 5.51
N ILE A 246 23.51 4.76 6.79
CA ILE A 246 22.72 5.92 7.20
C ILE A 246 23.63 7.13 7.28
N CYS A 247 23.39 8.16 6.49
CA CYS A 247 24.23 9.36 6.50
C CYS A 247 23.85 10.33 7.63
N TYR A 248 22.57 10.71 7.67
CA TYR A 248 22.03 11.57 8.72
C TYR A 248 20.50 11.49 8.78
N ALA A 249 19.94 11.81 9.95
CA ALA A 249 18.51 12.04 10.13
C ALA A 249 18.25 13.52 10.46
N ASP A 250 17.49 14.20 9.62
CA ASP A 250 17.06 15.59 9.85
C ASP A 250 15.75 15.63 10.63
N HIS A 251 15.85 16.05 11.89
CA HIS A 251 14.73 16.11 12.83
C HIS A 251 13.68 17.15 12.46
N SER A 252 13.99 18.10 11.57
CA SER A 252 13.02 19.06 11.07
C SER A 252 12.04 18.45 10.07
N ARG A 253 12.40 17.32 9.42
CA ARG A 253 11.54 16.57 8.50
C ARG A 253 10.34 15.98 9.24
N LEU A 254 10.58 15.36 10.40
CA LEU A 254 9.53 14.79 11.25
C LEU A 254 9.82 14.98 12.76
N PRO A 255 9.53 16.16 13.34
CA PRO A 255 9.76 16.46 14.76
C PRO A 255 9.10 15.48 15.74
N GLN A 256 8.02 14.83 15.32
CA GLN A 256 7.30 13.83 16.12
C GLN A 256 8.13 12.55 16.32
N ALA A 257 8.98 12.17 15.35
CA ALA A 257 9.84 11.00 15.44
C ALA A 257 11.04 11.24 16.34
N SER A 258 11.68 12.38 16.16
CA SER A 258 12.86 12.78 16.93
C SER A 258 12.54 13.34 18.32
N ARG A 259 11.28 13.74 18.57
CA ARG A 259 10.83 14.48 19.75
C ARG A 259 11.57 15.81 19.99
N VAL A 260 12.22 16.33 18.96
CA VAL A 260 12.90 17.63 18.96
C VAL A 260 12.44 18.44 17.76
N ALA A 261 12.42 19.77 17.88
CA ALA A 261 11.83 20.63 16.84
C ALA A 261 12.66 20.67 15.54
N ALA A 262 13.99 20.54 15.66
CA ALA A 262 14.95 20.55 14.57
C ALA A 262 16.31 20.05 15.08
N GLY A 263 17.22 19.75 14.16
CA GLY A 263 18.56 19.24 14.44
C GLY A 263 18.92 18.10 13.49
N LEU A 264 20.18 17.69 13.51
CA LEU A 264 20.67 16.55 12.74
C LEU A 264 21.22 15.49 13.71
N SER A 265 20.84 14.24 13.51
CA SER A 265 21.65 13.10 13.95
C SER A 265 22.55 12.72 12.80
N ILE A 266 23.86 12.74 13.03
CA ILE A 266 24.88 12.47 12.01
C ILE A 266 25.53 11.15 12.40
N PHE A 267 25.63 10.25 11.44
CA PHE A 267 26.30 8.96 11.61
C PHE A 267 27.53 8.99 10.73
N LYS A 268 28.70 8.73 11.31
CA LYS A 268 29.99 8.75 10.62
C LYS A 268 30.67 7.43 10.85
N ASP A 269 31.49 7.01 9.88
CA ASP A 269 32.40 5.87 10.05
C ASP A 269 31.67 4.59 10.56
N GLU A 270 30.41 4.40 10.13
CA GLU A 270 29.50 3.31 10.52
C GLU A 270 29.08 3.26 12.00
N GLU A 271 28.96 4.45 12.62
CA GLU A 271 28.35 4.61 13.94
C GLU A 271 26.87 4.21 14.00
N GLU A 272 26.19 4.06 12.86
CA GLU A 272 24.81 3.56 12.75
C GLU A 272 24.65 2.07 13.02
N GLY A 273 25.69 1.27 12.74
CA GLY A 273 25.61 -0.20 12.69
C GLY A 273 24.88 -0.74 11.46
N ASP A 274 24.95 -2.05 11.23
CA ASP A 274 24.33 -2.71 10.08
C ASP A 274 22.84 -2.33 10.00
N THR A 275 22.42 -1.77 8.87
CA THR A 275 21.08 -1.22 8.72
C THR A 275 20.44 -1.74 7.44
N HIS A 276 19.13 -1.98 7.49
CA HIS A 276 18.40 -2.47 6.33
C HIS A 276 17.28 -1.52 5.94
N CYS A 277 17.36 -0.92 4.75
CA CYS A 277 16.29 -0.11 4.17
C CYS A 277 15.62 -0.79 2.97
N HIS A 278 14.30 -0.69 2.89
CA HIS A 278 13.48 -1.29 1.84
C HIS A 278 12.30 -0.38 1.51
N GLY A 279 12.04 -0.11 0.24
CA GLY A 279 10.96 0.79 -0.17
C GLY A 279 10.05 0.27 -1.28
N MET A 280 9.15 1.15 -1.68
CA MET A 280 8.24 1.00 -2.79
C MET A 280 7.95 2.35 -3.42
N VAL A 281 7.64 2.31 -4.71
CA VAL A 281 7.17 3.48 -5.48
C VAL A 281 5.76 3.19 -5.98
N TRP A 282 4.95 4.22 -6.18
CA TRP A 282 3.67 4.10 -6.86
C TRP A 282 3.47 5.20 -7.90
N SER A 283 2.58 4.91 -8.84
CA SER A 283 2.20 5.84 -9.90
C SER A 283 1.38 7.03 -9.38
N GLU A 284 1.48 8.17 -10.08
CA GLU A 284 0.56 9.30 -9.88
C GLU A 284 -0.88 8.95 -10.27
N ASP A 285 -1.08 7.98 -11.18
CA ASP A 285 -2.42 7.49 -11.51
C ASP A 285 -2.91 6.56 -10.40
N ILE A 286 -3.87 7.05 -9.61
CA ILE A 286 -4.52 6.30 -8.53
C ILE A 286 -5.28 5.05 -9.01
N TYR A 287 -5.46 4.86 -10.32
CA TYR A 287 -6.09 3.68 -10.92
C TYR A 287 -5.09 2.62 -11.40
N GLU A 288 -3.79 2.92 -11.34
CA GLU A 288 -2.72 1.96 -11.55
C GLU A 288 -2.50 1.10 -10.30
N ASP A 289 -1.97 -0.09 -10.52
CA ASP A 289 -2.01 -1.16 -9.52
C ASP A 289 -1.10 -0.86 -8.33
N GLN A 290 0.06 -0.24 -8.54
CA GLN A 290 0.98 0.17 -7.49
C GLN A 290 0.30 1.15 -6.50
N ALA A 291 -0.50 2.09 -7.00
CA ALA A 291 -1.23 3.05 -6.17
C ALA A 291 -2.43 2.40 -5.47
N ARG A 292 -3.23 1.61 -6.21
CA ARG A 292 -4.44 0.95 -5.68
C ARG A 292 -4.14 -0.04 -4.57
N PHE A 293 -3.04 -0.78 -4.71
CA PHE A 293 -2.63 -1.84 -3.80
C PHE A 293 -1.41 -1.45 -2.94
N ALA A 294 -1.08 -0.15 -2.83
CA ALA A 294 0.02 0.32 -1.99
C ALA A 294 -0.08 -0.17 -0.53
N GLY A 295 -1.30 -0.38 -0.01
CA GLY A 295 -1.51 -0.96 1.33
C GLY A 295 -1.08 -2.43 1.41
N ASN A 296 -1.23 -3.20 0.33
CA ASN A 296 -0.74 -4.57 0.23
C ASN A 296 0.80 -4.58 0.24
N ASN A 297 1.43 -3.71 -0.56
CA ASN A 297 2.88 -3.64 -0.64
C ASN A 297 3.51 -3.17 0.69
N LEU A 298 2.95 -2.12 1.31
CA LEU A 298 3.39 -1.68 2.63
C LEU A 298 3.25 -2.78 3.68
N PHE A 299 2.14 -3.51 3.69
CA PHE A 299 1.97 -4.66 4.58
C PHE A 299 3.02 -5.74 4.32
N TYR A 300 3.29 -6.05 3.06
CA TYR A 300 4.28 -7.04 2.66
C TYR A 300 5.68 -6.66 3.16
N ILE A 301 6.16 -5.47 2.80
CA ILE A 301 7.50 -4.97 3.17
C ILE A 301 7.65 -4.91 4.69
N SER A 302 6.78 -4.13 5.35
CA SER A 302 7.00 -3.83 6.77
C SER A 302 6.71 -5.01 7.69
N MET A 303 5.59 -5.71 7.47
CA MET A 303 5.12 -6.71 8.42
C MET A 303 5.47 -8.13 8.02
N TYR A 304 5.26 -8.51 6.76
CA TYR A 304 5.42 -9.91 6.36
C TYR A 304 6.88 -10.28 6.08
N ASP A 305 7.58 -9.54 5.23
CA ASP A 305 8.99 -9.82 4.93
C ASP A 305 9.86 -9.42 6.14
N HIS A 306 9.90 -8.15 6.49
CA HIS A 306 10.91 -7.67 7.44
C HIS A 306 10.58 -8.02 8.89
N LEU A 307 9.36 -7.82 9.39
CA LEU A 307 9.03 -8.16 10.79
C LEU A 307 8.81 -9.66 11.05
N TYR A 308 8.07 -10.36 10.18
CA TYR A 308 7.69 -11.77 10.40
C TYR A 308 8.73 -12.76 9.87
N THR A 309 9.25 -12.55 8.66
CA THR A 309 10.17 -13.50 8.03
C THR A 309 11.61 -13.30 8.51
N ARG A 310 12.02 -12.04 8.73
CA ARG A 310 13.42 -11.67 9.02
C ARG A 310 13.69 -11.11 10.41
N GLY A 311 12.65 -10.82 11.20
CA GLY A 311 12.81 -10.27 12.55
C GLY A 311 13.27 -8.81 12.64
N TYR A 312 13.30 -8.06 11.54
CA TYR A 312 13.81 -6.69 11.49
C TYR A 312 12.83 -5.69 12.10
N VAL A 313 13.35 -4.81 12.95
CA VAL A 313 12.58 -3.89 13.79
C VAL A 313 13.37 -2.62 14.12
N GLU A 314 12.68 -1.73 14.84
CA GLU A 314 13.18 -0.45 15.34
C GLU A 314 13.48 0.57 14.24
N ASN A 315 13.42 1.85 14.61
CA ASN A 315 13.67 2.96 13.70
C ASN A 315 15.11 3.46 13.82
N ILE A 316 15.56 4.10 12.75
CA ILE A 316 16.78 4.92 12.79
C ILE A 316 16.59 6.08 13.79
N PRO A 317 17.54 6.34 14.69
CA PRO A 317 17.45 7.47 15.62
C PRO A 317 17.18 8.79 14.89
N GLY A 318 16.01 9.38 15.14
CA GLY A 318 15.60 10.65 14.56
C GLY A 318 14.74 10.59 13.31
N ALA A 319 14.45 9.39 12.79
CA ALA A 319 13.52 9.13 11.68
C ALA A 319 12.48 8.06 12.09
N PRO A 320 11.33 7.95 11.41
CA PRO A 320 10.41 6.83 11.64
C PRO A 320 11.00 5.52 11.09
N MET A 321 10.43 4.37 11.48
CA MET A 321 10.83 3.07 10.92
C MET A 321 10.33 2.93 9.48
N CYS A 322 9.11 3.35 9.18
CA CYS A 322 8.59 3.39 7.80
C CYS A 322 7.88 4.70 7.53
N GLY A 323 8.20 5.40 6.45
CA GLY A 323 7.66 6.72 6.16
C GLY A 323 7.73 7.09 4.69
N CYS A 324 7.06 8.16 4.31
CA CYS A 324 7.35 8.83 3.06
C CYS A 324 8.84 9.16 2.98
N LEU A 325 9.45 9.01 1.79
CA LEU A 325 10.88 9.21 1.60
C LEU A 325 11.37 10.56 2.18
N GLU A 326 10.58 11.62 2.04
CA GLU A 326 10.91 12.95 2.54
C GLU A 326 10.96 13.08 4.08
N TYR A 327 10.48 12.09 4.81
CA TYR A 327 10.53 12.03 6.28
C TYR A 327 11.57 11.05 6.81
N MET A 328 12.19 10.25 5.94
CA MET A 328 13.16 9.24 6.32
C MET A 328 14.56 9.84 6.53
N ALA A 329 15.44 9.05 7.14
CA ALA A 329 16.87 9.34 7.16
C ALA A 329 17.42 9.36 5.73
N THR A 330 18.51 10.10 5.54
CA THR A 330 19.26 10.09 4.28
C THR A 330 20.15 8.86 4.26
N VAL A 331 20.03 8.06 3.21
CA VAL A 331 20.69 6.75 3.08
C VAL A 331 21.49 6.65 1.79
N THR A 332 22.39 5.68 1.68
CA THR A 332 23.10 5.41 0.42
C THR A 332 22.27 4.58 -0.54
N ARG A 333 21.54 3.59 -0.02
CA ARG A 333 20.77 2.63 -0.81
C ARG A 333 19.50 2.16 -0.07
N ALA A 334 18.53 1.61 -0.80
CA ALA A 334 17.47 0.80 -0.22
C ALA A 334 17.08 -0.31 -1.21
N ASP A 335 16.72 -1.48 -0.68
CA ASP A 335 16.05 -2.53 -1.44
C ASP A 335 14.65 -2.07 -1.85
N CYS A 336 13.97 -2.79 -2.74
CA CYS A 336 12.61 -2.43 -3.11
C CYS A 336 11.73 -3.62 -3.50
N THR A 337 10.43 -3.46 -3.30
CA THR A 337 9.42 -4.43 -3.75
C THR A 337 8.40 -3.78 -4.67
N GLU A 338 8.16 -4.46 -5.78
CA GLU A 338 7.07 -4.18 -6.71
C GLU A 338 5.98 -5.25 -6.61
N MET A 339 4.81 -4.95 -7.17
CA MET A 339 3.68 -5.87 -7.22
C MET A 339 3.32 -6.21 -8.66
N ASP A 340 3.25 -7.51 -8.93
CA ASP A 340 2.60 -8.05 -10.13
C ASP A 340 1.13 -8.30 -9.83
N VAL A 341 0.26 -7.44 -10.35
CA VAL A 341 -1.19 -7.53 -10.12
C VAL A 341 -1.88 -8.10 -11.35
N THR A 342 -2.60 -9.21 -11.14
CA THR A 342 -3.45 -9.82 -12.17
C THR A 342 -4.91 -9.74 -11.74
N GLU A 343 -5.68 -8.93 -12.46
CA GLU A 343 -7.13 -8.82 -12.27
C GLU A 343 -7.88 -9.45 -13.44
N THR A 344 -9.01 -10.11 -13.15
CA THR A 344 -9.95 -10.53 -14.19
C THR A 344 -11.29 -9.86 -13.98
N PHE A 345 -11.82 -9.21 -15.01
CA PHE A 345 -13.10 -8.52 -14.98
C PHE A 345 -14.14 -9.25 -15.82
N SER A 346 -15.40 -9.14 -15.40
CA SER A 346 -16.57 -9.47 -16.21
C SER A 346 -17.33 -8.18 -16.49
N LEU A 347 -17.50 -7.85 -17.76
CA LEU A 347 -18.11 -6.62 -18.26
C LEU A 347 -19.46 -6.94 -18.89
N GLU A 348 -20.46 -6.10 -18.64
CA GLU A 348 -21.81 -6.16 -19.22
C GLU A 348 -21.95 -5.02 -20.23
N PHE A 349 -22.40 -5.36 -21.44
CA PHE A 349 -22.64 -4.38 -22.50
C PHE A 349 -24.13 -4.30 -22.87
N ASP A 350 -24.60 -3.09 -23.16
CA ASP A 350 -25.91 -2.84 -23.79
C ASP A 350 -25.72 -1.88 -24.96
N CYS A 351 -26.16 -2.29 -26.15
CA CYS A 351 -26.06 -1.49 -27.38
C CYS A 351 -24.65 -0.94 -27.68
N GLY A 352 -23.60 -1.67 -27.25
CA GLY A 352 -22.20 -1.27 -27.43
C GLY A 352 -21.63 -0.38 -26.33
N GLU A 353 -22.38 -0.10 -25.26
CA GLU A 353 -21.93 0.65 -24.09
C GLU A 353 -21.70 -0.29 -22.90
N ILE A 354 -20.66 -0.06 -22.09
CA ILE A 354 -20.48 -0.76 -20.81
C ILE A 354 -21.56 -0.26 -19.84
N VAL A 355 -22.47 -1.15 -19.45
CA VAL A 355 -23.56 -0.85 -18.49
C VAL A 355 -23.31 -1.43 -17.10
N GLY A 356 -22.27 -2.24 -16.95
CA GLY A 356 -21.83 -2.77 -15.67
C GLY A 356 -20.52 -3.53 -15.79
N GLY A 357 -19.87 -3.73 -14.65
CA GLY A 357 -18.66 -4.52 -14.58
C GLY A 357 -18.40 -5.02 -13.17
N ARG A 358 -17.58 -6.08 -13.07
CA ARG A 358 -17.12 -6.65 -11.81
C ARG A 358 -15.82 -7.44 -11.99
N ARG A 359 -14.81 -7.13 -11.19
CA ARG A 359 -13.67 -7.98 -10.82
C ARG A 359 -14.13 -9.31 -10.26
N THR A 360 -13.76 -10.36 -10.97
CA THR A 360 -14.04 -11.77 -10.68
C THR A 360 -12.92 -12.43 -9.91
N SER A 361 -11.66 -12.05 -10.19
CA SER A 361 -10.46 -12.48 -9.44
C SER A 361 -9.45 -11.35 -9.34
N LEU A 362 -8.61 -11.43 -8.32
CA LEU A 362 -7.44 -10.61 -8.05
C LEU A 362 -6.35 -11.57 -7.58
N ALA A 363 -5.15 -11.43 -8.11
CA ALA A 363 -3.95 -12.09 -7.63
C ALA A 363 -2.83 -11.04 -7.59
N ILE A 364 -2.09 -10.98 -6.50
CA ILE A 364 -0.99 -10.05 -6.26
C ILE A 364 0.22 -10.90 -5.91
N ALA A 365 1.26 -10.81 -6.73
CA ALA A 365 2.59 -11.32 -6.41
C ALA A 365 3.50 -10.17 -6.00
N PHE A 366 4.36 -10.41 -5.02
CA PHE A 366 5.35 -9.44 -4.53
C PHE A 366 6.72 -9.89 -5.00
N ASN A 367 7.41 -9.05 -5.76
CA ASN A 367 8.73 -9.33 -6.30
C ASN A 367 9.71 -8.25 -5.85
N ALA A 368 11.00 -8.56 -5.86
CA ALA A 368 12.00 -7.50 -5.84
C ALA A 368 11.83 -6.65 -7.11
N CYS A 369 12.02 -5.33 -7.05
CA CYS A 369 11.86 -4.56 -8.28
C CYS A 369 12.90 -4.93 -9.31
N ASP A 370 12.46 -4.85 -10.56
CA ASP A 370 13.34 -4.91 -11.70
C ASP A 370 14.26 -3.66 -11.65
N GLY A 371 15.57 -3.90 -11.50
CA GLY A 371 16.57 -2.84 -11.57
C GLY A 371 16.69 -2.26 -12.98
N ASP A 372 17.77 -1.52 -13.28
CA ASP A 372 18.07 -1.17 -14.67
C ASP A 372 18.14 -2.46 -15.52
N PRO A 373 17.27 -2.64 -16.54
CA PRO A 373 17.26 -3.84 -17.38
C PRO A 373 18.60 -4.04 -18.15
N ASN A 374 19.46 -3.02 -18.16
CA ASN A 374 20.79 -3.05 -18.75
C ASN A 374 21.92 -3.31 -17.74
N ASN A 375 21.62 -3.36 -16.45
CA ASN A 375 22.59 -3.60 -15.39
C ASN A 375 22.06 -4.56 -14.30
N ASN A 376 22.50 -5.82 -14.36
CA ASN A 376 22.11 -6.84 -13.39
C ASN A 376 22.62 -6.58 -11.96
N ASP A 377 23.53 -5.64 -11.77
CA ASP A 377 24.06 -5.25 -10.45
C ASP A 377 23.09 -4.32 -9.69
N ASP A 378 22.05 -3.80 -10.36
CA ASP A 378 21.06 -2.87 -9.80
C ASP A 378 19.70 -3.54 -9.50
N ASN A 379 19.64 -4.88 -9.56
CA ASN A 379 18.43 -5.62 -9.20
C ASN A 379 18.08 -5.37 -7.72
N ASN A 380 16.79 -5.22 -7.41
CA ASN A 380 16.32 -4.92 -6.05
C ASN A 380 16.88 -3.59 -5.50
N ASP A 381 16.86 -2.51 -6.29
CA ASP A 381 17.32 -1.18 -5.90
C ASP A 381 16.20 -0.13 -6.04
N LEU A 382 15.90 0.57 -4.95
CA LEU A 382 14.86 1.59 -4.91
C LEU A 382 15.22 2.82 -5.76
N GLU A 383 16.49 3.19 -5.87
CA GLU A 383 16.90 4.30 -6.72
C GLU A 383 16.58 4.01 -8.19
N SER A 384 16.94 2.81 -8.65
CA SER A 384 16.66 2.35 -10.02
C SER A 384 15.16 2.28 -10.29
N GLU A 385 14.38 1.77 -9.33
CA GLU A 385 12.92 1.77 -9.46
C GLU A 385 12.36 3.18 -9.52
N ILE A 386 12.82 4.11 -8.68
CA ILE A 386 12.42 5.53 -8.79
C ILE A 386 12.78 6.07 -10.18
N ALA A 387 13.99 5.85 -10.66
CA ALA A 387 14.41 6.32 -11.98
C ALA A 387 13.51 5.77 -13.09
N SER A 388 13.02 4.53 -12.99
CA SER A 388 12.08 3.93 -13.95
C SER A 388 10.78 4.75 -14.08
N TYR A 389 10.29 5.34 -12.99
CA TYR A 389 9.14 6.26 -12.99
C TYR A 389 9.44 7.65 -13.55
N TYR A 390 10.70 8.09 -13.52
CA TYR A 390 11.14 9.42 -13.98
C TYR A 390 11.90 9.34 -15.31
N ASP A 391 11.32 8.66 -16.31
CA ASP A 391 11.86 8.54 -17.67
C ASP A 391 13.29 7.93 -17.73
N GLY A 392 13.66 7.11 -16.74
CA GLY A 392 14.97 6.48 -16.62
C GLY A 392 16.04 7.34 -15.95
N GLU A 393 15.69 8.50 -15.39
CA GLU A 393 16.62 9.38 -14.68
C GLU A 393 16.19 9.58 -13.22
N PHE A 394 17.10 9.32 -12.27
CA PHE A 394 16.83 9.60 -10.86
C PHE A 394 16.81 11.11 -10.59
N PRO A 395 15.74 11.69 -10.02
CA PRO A 395 15.64 13.13 -9.81
C PRO A 395 16.69 13.69 -8.84
N ASP A 396 17.36 14.77 -9.23
CA ASP A 396 18.40 15.43 -8.43
C ASP A 396 17.89 15.86 -7.03
N GLU A 397 16.63 16.29 -6.93
CA GLU A 397 16.01 16.69 -5.66
C GLU A 397 15.87 15.53 -4.67
N LEU A 398 15.87 14.27 -5.14
CA LEU A 398 15.77 13.09 -4.29
C LEU A 398 17.13 12.63 -3.77
N ARG A 399 18.24 13.18 -4.29
CA ARG A 399 19.61 12.88 -3.82
C ARG A 399 19.87 13.26 -2.36
N GLN A 400 19.04 14.14 -1.81
CA GLN A 400 19.07 14.48 -0.39
C GLN A 400 18.50 13.38 0.52
N TYR A 401 17.83 12.36 -0.05
CA TYR A 401 17.22 11.23 0.67
C TYR A 401 17.92 9.91 0.33
N ILE A 402 18.23 9.67 -0.95
CA ILE A 402 19.01 8.52 -1.42
C ILE A 402 20.20 9.04 -2.20
N THR A 403 21.39 8.91 -1.63
CA THR A 403 22.61 9.54 -2.17
C THR A 403 23.28 8.71 -3.27
N GLY A 404 22.82 7.47 -3.44
CA GLY A 404 23.12 6.57 -4.54
C GLY A 404 24.34 5.69 -4.35
N PRO A 405 24.43 4.61 -5.16
CA PRO A 405 25.24 3.45 -4.87
C PRO A 405 26.67 3.68 -5.35
N THR A 406 27.49 4.29 -4.51
CA THR A 406 28.89 3.92 -4.48
C THR A 406 29.07 3.04 -3.26
N ASN A 407 28.65 1.77 -3.45
CA ASN A 407 28.84 0.59 -2.60
C ASN A 407 28.57 0.77 -1.09
N ASN A 408 28.11 -0.28 -0.42
CA ASN A 408 28.17 -0.35 1.05
C ASN A 408 29.64 -0.49 1.52
N ASP A 409 30.57 0.18 0.84
CA ASP A 409 31.95 0.32 1.26
C ASP A 409 32.13 1.77 1.73
N GLN A 410 32.59 1.91 2.98
CA GLN A 410 32.93 3.19 3.59
C GLN A 410 33.90 4.03 2.75
N ALA A 411 34.62 3.42 1.81
CA ALA A 411 35.67 4.08 1.07
C ALA A 411 35.12 4.96 -0.08
N ASN A 412 33.93 4.67 -0.59
CA ASN A 412 33.27 5.47 -1.63
C ASN A 412 31.85 5.91 -1.27
N SER A 413 31.37 5.66 -0.05
CA SER A 413 30.05 6.13 0.40
C SER A 413 29.84 7.63 0.16
N ASN A 414 28.70 7.98 -0.46
CA ASN A 414 28.31 9.37 -0.69
C ASN A 414 27.84 10.09 0.58
N CYS A 415 27.82 9.40 1.73
CA CYS A 415 27.38 9.98 2.99
C CYS A 415 28.21 11.18 3.44
N GLN A 416 29.54 11.18 3.28
CA GLN A 416 30.34 12.32 3.70
C GLN A 416 29.98 13.59 2.91
N ALA A 417 29.75 13.46 1.61
CA ALA A 417 29.31 14.58 0.78
C ALA A 417 27.90 15.06 1.20
N ALA A 418 26.99 14.14 1.46
CA ALA A 418 25.63 14.48 1.92
C ALA A 418 25.63 15.17 3.30
N ILE A 419 26.46 14.69 4.23
CA ILE A 419 26.66 15.31 5.55
C ILE A 419 27.23 16.72 5.42
N ASP A 420 28.25 16.91 4.57
CA ASP A 420 28.86 18.23 4.35
C ASP A 420 27.86 19.22 3.76
N THR A 421 27.02 18.76 2.81
CA THR A 421 25.91 19.55 2.27
C THR A 421 24.89 19.91 3.34
N ALA A 422 24.47 18.96 4.18
CA ALA A 422 23.51 19.19 5.25
C ALA A 422 24.02 20.16 6.32
N LEU A 423 25.32 20.09 6.65
CA LEU A 423 25.96 21.00 7.61
C LEU A 423 26.18 22.42 7.06
N ALA A 424 26.14 22.60 5.74
CA ALA A 424 26.31 23.89 5.09
C ALA A 424 25.00 24.66 4.87
N ALA A 425 23.85 23.96 4.94
CA ALA A 425 22.50 24.53 4.84
C ALA A 425 22.07 25.22 6.14
#